data_AF-A0A443RUJ0-F1
#
_entry.id   AF-A0A443RUJ0-F1
#
_cell.length_a   1.000
_cell.length_b   1.000
_cell.length_c   1.000
_cell.angle_alpha   90.00
_cell.angle_beta   90.00
_cell.angle_gamma   90.00
#
_symmetry.space_group_name_H-M   'P 1'
#
loop_
_entity.id
_entity.type
_entity.pdbx_description
1 polymer ?
#
loop_
_entity_poly.entity_id
_entity_poly.type
_entity_poly.pdbx_seq_one_letter_code
_entity_poly.pdbx_strand_id
1 'polypeptide(L)'
;MTMNFTYLYFILSVQAIIIQAHEDICDDPKIDAIVTGQRDNELYVFTGNLFWKYDYNKHALSTPKQINDIWVDVPTPIDAADVIKYFDQHYYMIFLKQNSYWMYESTESIEKQPKLVSTGDVGTQFDRRIEALQISPKIETHEEGIRIIASMCDEDNRIYDCVMNTTTGFFMGNCLVYPMAENIFPEGQCKGLAH
;
A
#
# COMPACT_ATOMS: atom_id res chain seq x y z
N MET A 1 -16.84 44.10 -33.20
CA MET A 1 -16.14 42.81 -33.23
C MET A 1 -16.58 42.04 -31.98
N THR A 2 -17.69 41.32 -32.07
CA THR A 2 -18.33 40.64 -30.93
C THR A 2 -18.06 39.15 -31.05
N MET A 3 -17.27 38.59 -30.12
CA MET A 3 -17.11 37.13 -30.01
C MET A 3 -18.47 36.51 -29.71
N ASN A 4 -18.84 35.52 -30.52
CA ASN A 4 -20.14 34.89 -30.49
C ASN A 4 -20.22 33.96 -29.27
N PHE A 5 -21.06 34.30 -28.28
CA PHE A 5 -21.16 33.59 -27.00
C PHE A 5 -21.44 32.09 -27.17
N THR A 6 -22.17 31.70 -28.21
CA THR A 6 -22.41 30.29 -28.59
C THR A 6 -21.13 29.51 -28.86
N TYR A 7 -20.10 30.15 -29.41
CA TYR A 7 -18.80 29.50 -29.70
C TYR A 7 -18.02 29.21 -28.40
N LEU A 8 -18.09 30.13 -27.44
CA LEU A 8 -17.44 29.97 -26.13
C LEU A 8 -18.14 28.89 -25.29
N TYR A 9 -19.48 28.84 -25.32
CA TYR A 9 -20.26 27.76 -24.70
C TYR A 9 -19.99 26.41 -25.35
N PHE A 10 -19.85 26.37 -26.68
CA PHE A 10 -19.50 25.14 -27.39
C PHE A 10 -18.11 24.65 -26.97
N ILE A 11 -17.10 25.52 -26.93
CA ILE A 11 -15.74 25.17 -26.47
C ILE A 11 -15.75 24.69 -25.01
N LEU A 12 -16.45 25.39 -24.10
CA LEU A 12 -16.60 24.97 -22.70
C LEU A 12 -17.30 23.62 -22.57
N SER A 13 -18.33 23.36 -23.38
CA SER A 13 -19.02 22.06 -23.40
C SER A 13 -18.15 20.95 -23.97
N VAL A 14 -17.36 21.22 -25.01
CA VAL A 14 -16.45 20.23 -25.61
C VAL A 14 -15.27 19.95 -24.69
N GLN A 15 -14.72 20.95 -24.00
CA GLN A 15 -13.71 20.74 -22.94
C GLN A 15 -14.28 19.96 -21.75
N ALA A 16 -15.54 20.20 -21.36
CA ALA A 16 -16.19 19.42 -20.30
C ALA A 16 -16.50 17.96 -20.71
N ILE A 17 -16.72 17.69 -22.00
CA ILE A 17 -17.00 16.34 -22.54
C ILE A 17 -15.70 15.53 -22.75
N ILE A 18 -14.53 16.17 -22.86
CA ILE A 18 -13.24 15.47 -23.10
C ILE A 18 -12.59 14.93 -21.82
N ILE A 19 -13.07 15.27 -20.62
CA ILE A 19 -12.52 14.71 -19.37
C ILE A 19 -13.30 13.47 -18.97
N GLN A 20 -13.20 12.42 -19.78
CA GLN A 20 -13.38 11.05 -19.31
C GLN A 20 -12.22 10.19 -19.82
N ALA A 21 -11.01 10.71 -19.68
CA ALA A 21 -9.84 9.86 -19.59
C ALA A 21 -9.99 9.12 -18.26
N HIS A 22 -10.37 7.85 -18.32
CA HIS A 22 -10.06 6.93 -17.24
C HIS A 22 -8.54 6.97 -17.13
N GLU A 23 -8.01 7.58 -16.08
CA GLU A 23 -6.58 7.68 -15.79
C GLU A 23 -6.00 6.26 -15.90
N ASP A 24 -5.29 5.98 -16.99
CA ASP A 24 -4.63 4.70 -17.19
C ASP A 24 -3.34 4.75 -16.38
N ILE A 25 -3.22 3.85 -15.41
CA ILE A 25 -2.04 3.75 -14.55
C ILE A 25 -0.75 3.59 -15.35
N CYS A 26 -0.84 3.13 -16.60
CA CYS A 26 0.30 2.94 -17.49
C CYS A 26 0.82 4.23 -18.15
N ASP A 27 0.03 5.32 -18.15
CA ASP A 27 0.40 6.58 -18.81
C ASP A 27 1.33 7.46 -17.93
N ASP A 28 1.14 7.42 -16.61
CA ASP A 28 2.01 8.06 -15.61
C ASP A 28 1.99 7.24 -14.30
N PRO A 29 2.80 6.16 -14.21
CA PRO A 29 2.69 5.20 -13.12
C PRO A 29 3.25 5.76 -11.81
N LYS A 30 2.40 6.39 -11.01
CA LYS A 30 2.67 6.59 -9.57
C LYS A 30 2.04 5.44 -8.80
N ILE A 31 2.87 4.58 -8.22
CA ILE A 31 2.41 3.45 -7.40
C ILE A 31 2.74 3.75 -5.94
N ASP A 32 1.71 3.74 -5.09
CA ASP A 32 1.86 3.99 -3.65
C ASP A 32 2.14 2.67 -2.90
N ALA A 33 1.51 1.56 -3.30
CA ALA A 33 1.80 0.23 -2.76
C ALA A 33 1.44 -0.89 -3.75
N ILE A 34 2.13 -2.02 -3.65
CA ILE A 34 1.77 -3.27 -4.32
C ILE A 34 1.69 -4.36 -3.26
N VAL A 35 0.57 -5.07 -3.23
CA VAL A 35 0.29 -6.06 -2.19
C VAL A 35 -0.10 -7.38 -2.83
N THR A 36 0.57 -8.45 -2.41
CA THR A 36 0.16 -9.81 -2.75
C THR A 36 -1.00 -10.21 -1.83
N GLY A 37 -2.10 -10.65 -2.43
CA GLY A 37 -3.34 -11.01 -1.74
C GLY A 37 -3.30 -12.37 -1.05
N GLN A 38 -4.47 -12.83 -0.65
CA GLN A 38 -4.62 -14.07 0.14
C GLN A 38 -4.32 -15.37 -0.63
N ARG A 39 -4.49 -15.35 -1.96
CA ARG A 39 -4.34 -16.48 -2.86
C ARG A 39 -3.14 -16.24 -3.76
N ASP A 40 -2.44 -17.31 -4.07
CA ASP A 40 -1.42 -17.30 -5.11
C ASP A 40 -2.05 -16.73 -6.38
N ASN A 41 -1.44 -15.66 -6.94
CA ASN A 41 -1.96 -14.89 -8.07
C ASN A 41 -3.10 -13.90 -7.75
N GLU A 42 -3.17 -13.35 -6.54
CA GLU A 42 -3.87 -12.09 -6.30
C GLU A 42 -2.83 -10.99 -6.08
N LEU A 43 -2.86 -9.94 -6.89
CA LEU A 43 -1.98 -8.78 -6.76
C LEU A 43 -2.84 -7.52 -6.78
N TYR A 44 -2.62 -6.64 -5.81
CA TYR A 44 -3.33 -5.39 -5.64
C TYR A 44 -2.36 -4.25 -5.87
N VAL A 45 -2.77 -3.26 -6.66
CA VAL A 45 -1.98 -2.06 -6.94
C VAL A 45 -2.76 -0.87 -6.41
N PHE A 46 -2.11 -0.04 -5.61
CA PHE A 46 -2.70 1.14 -4.99
C PHE A 46 -2.08 2.41 -5.55
N THR A 47 -2.91 3.37 -5.91
CA THR A 47 -2.47 4.72 -6.28
C THR A 47 -3.54 5.76 -5.96
N GLY A 48 -3.14 6.83 -5.28
CA GLY A 48 -4.06 7.86 -4.86
C GLY A 48 -5.08 7.31 -3.87
N ASN A 49 -6.36 7.53 -4.17
CA ASN A 49 -7.50 6.97 -3.46
C ASN A 49 -8.04 5.67 -4.07
N LEU A 50 -7.36 5.13 -5.08
CA LEU A 50 -7.83 4.00 -5.87
C LEU A 50 -6.97 2.76 -5.68
N PHE A 51 -7.58 1.60 -5.94
CA PHE A 51 -6.87 0.35 -6.09
C PHE A 51 -7.44 -0.52 -7.21
N TRP A 52 -6.58 -1.39 -7.73
CA TRP A 52 -6.87 -2.35 -8.80
C TRP A 52 -6.44 -3.74 -8.34
N LYS A 53 -7.09 -4.76 -8.89
CA LYS A 53 -6.56 -6.12 -8.87
C LYS A 53 -5.97 -6.47 -10.21
N TYR A 54 -4.82 -7.11 -10.22
CA TYR A 54 -4.32 -7.76 -11.43
C TYR A 54 -4.96 -9.14 -11.58
N ASP A 55 -5.65 -9.34 -12.70
CA ASP A 55 -6.18 -10.65 -13.10
C ASP A 55 -5.13 -11.37 -13.95
N TYR A 56 -4.46 -12.35 -13.35
CA TYR A 56 -3.43 -13.15 -14.01
C TYR A 56 -3.95 -13.95 -15.21
N ASN A 57 -5.24 -14.29 -15.26
CA ASN A 57 -5.78 -15.01 -16.41
C ASN A 57 -5.97 -14.07 -17.60
N LYS A 58 -6.41 -12.84 -17.33
CA LYS A 58 -6.67 -11.83 -18.38
C LYS A 58 -5.45 -10.97 -18.71
N HIS A 59 -4.38 -11.03 -17.89
CA HIS A 59 -3.22 -10.15 -17.96
C HIS A 59 -3.63 -8.67 -17.98
N ALA A 60 -4.59 -8.31 -17.13
CA ALA A 60 -5.19 -6.98 -17.11
C ALA A 60 -5.56 -6.58 -15.69
N LEU A 61 -5.52 -5.27 -15.43
CA LEU A 61 -6.06 -4.69 -14.20
C LEU A 61 -7.59 -4.70 -14.24
N SER A 62 -8.20 -4.88 -13.08
CA SER A 62 -9.65 -4.75 -12.89
C SER A 62 -10.12 -3.32 -13.16
N THR A 63 -11.42 -3.07 -13.08
CA THR A 63 -11.90 -1.70 -12.90
C THR A 63 -11.40 -1.15 -11.56
N PRO A 64 -11.02 0.14 -11.46
CA PRO A 64 -10.60 0.75 -10.21
C PRO A 64 -11.73 0.72 -9.19
N LYS A 65 -11.34 0.63 -7.92
CA LYS A 65 -12.23 0.81 -6.76
C LYS A 65 -11.64 1.85 -5.83
N GLN A 66 -12.48 2.56 -5.09
CA GLN A 66 -12.01 3.46 -4.03
C GLN A 66 -11.52 2.63 -2.85
N ILE A 67 -10.37 3.02 -2.28
CA ILE A 67 -9.85 2.40 -1.04
C ILE A 67 -10.91 2.51 0.07
N ASN A 68 -11.52 3.70 0.22
CA ASN A 68 -12.50 3.98 1.27
C ASN A 68 -13.86 3.29 1.07
N ASP A 69 -14.16 2.70 -0.10
CA ASP A 69 -15.37 1.86 -0.26
C ASP A 69 -15.26 0.54 0.52
N ILE A 70 -14.03 0.10 0.79
CA ILE A 70 -13.72 -1.17 1.44
C ILE A 70 -13.12 -0.93 2.83
N TRP A 71 -12.12 -0.04 2.92
CA TRP A 71 -11.41 0.30 4.15
C TRP A 71 -11.69 1.76 4.53
N VAL A 72 -12.86 1.97 5.15
CA VAL A 72 -13.50 3.29 5.32
C VAL A 72 -12.61 4.31 6.03
N ASP A 73 -11.85 3.90 7.03
CA ASP A 73 -11.11 4.80 7.93
C ASP A 73 -9.69 5.13 7.44
N VAL A 74 -9.25 4.54 6.32
CA VAL A 74 -7.89 4.69 5.80
C VAL A 74 -7.71 6.04 5.11
N PRO A 75 -6.79 6.91 5.57
CA PRO A 75 -6.47 8.14 4.85
C PRO A 75 -5.77 7.82 3.53
N THR A 76 -6.11 8.56 2.48
CA THR A 76 -5.53 8.42 1.13
C THR A 76 -4.81 9.72 0.71
N PRO A 77 -3.76 9.65 -0.12
CA PRO A 77 -3.07 8.44 -0.60
C PRO A 77 -2.29 7.75 0.52
N ILE A 78 -2.19 6.43 0.48
CA ILE A 78 -1.41 5.64 1.44
C ILE A 78 0.09 5.76 1.14
N ASP A 79 0.95 5.45 2.11
CA ASP A 79 2.40 5.41 1.92
C ASP A 79 2.91 3.97 1.78
N ALA A 80 2.23 3.00 2.41
CA ALA A 80 2.46 1.57 2.19
C ALA A 80 1.22 0.75 2.55
N ALA A 81 1.18 -0.49 2.08
CA ALA A 81 0.23 -1.49 2.54
C ALA A 81 0.84 -2.88 2.47
N ASP A 82 0.34 -3.80 3.29
CA ASP A 82 0.68 -5.22 3.19
C ASP A 82 -0.37 -6.11 3.86
N VAL A 83 -0.30 -7.42 3.62
CA VAL A 83 -1.18 -8.42 4.21
C VAL A 83 -0.38 -9.40 5.06
N ILE A 84 -0.76 -9.52 6.33
CA ILE A 84 -0.29 -10.62 7.18
C ILE A 84 -1.30 -11.76 7.13
N LYS A 85 -0.79 -12.96 6.85
CA LYS A 85 -1.57 -14.20 6.91
C LYS A 85 -1.13 -15.03 8.11
N TYR A 86 -2.05 -15.23 9.05
CA TYR A 86 -1.83 -16.18 10.15
C TYR A 86 -2.33 -17.58 9.77
N PHE A 87 -1.95 -18.57 10.58
CA PHE A 87 -2.30 -19.98 10.36
C PHE A 87 -3.81 -20.29 10.49
N ASP A 88 -4.59 -19.37 11.06
CA ASP A 88 -6.00 -19.54 11.44
C ASP A 88 -7.01 -19.05 10.38
N GLN A 89 -6.56 -18.75 9.16
CA GLN A 89 -7.39 -18.21 8.05
C GLN A 89 -7.86 -16.76 8.24
N HIS A 90 -7.31 -16.04 9.23
CA HIS A 90 -7.50 -14.60 9.35
C HIS A 90 -6.46 -13.85 8.52
N TYR A 91 -6.92 -12.88 7.74
CA TYR A 91 -6.10 -11.99 6.93
C TYR A 91 -6.12 -10.59 7.54
N TYR A 92 -4.95 -10.02 7.75
CA TYR A 92 -4.80 -8.68 8.30
C TYR A 92 -4.20 -7.77 7.24
N MET A 93 -5.06 -6.94 6.62
CA MET A 93 -4.64 -5.89 5.71
C MET A 93 -4.18 -4.70 6.55
N ILE A 94 -2.96 -4.25 6.33
CA ILE A 94 -2.34 -3.16 7.06
C ILE A 94 -2.06 -2.03 6.09
N PHE A 95 -2.50 -0.82 6.43
CA PHE A 95 -2.20 0.40 5.71
C PHE A 95 -1.33 1.30 6.56
N LEU A 96 -0.34 1.93 5.94
CA LEU A 96 0.45 2.99 6.56
C LEU A 96 0.15 4.33 5.90
N LYS A 97 0.03 5.35 6.76
CA LYS A 97 0.06 6.75 6.37
C LYS A 97 0.93 7.51 7.36
N GLN A 98 2.00 8.12 6.87
CA GLN A 98 3.02 8.79 7.65
C GLN A 98 3.55 7.81 8.71
N ASN A 99 3.35 8.12 9.98
CA ASN A 99 3.75 7.27 11.11
C ASN A 99 2.53 6.67 11.81
N SER A 100 1.41 6.48 11.12
CA SER A 100 0.21 5.85 11.66
C SER A 100 -0.22 4.66 10.82
N TYR A 101 -0.92 3.71 11.44
CA TYR A 101 -1.38 2.48 10.80
C TYR A 101 -2.87 2.21 10.99
N TRP A 102 -3.44 1.46 10.06
CA TRP A 102 -4.80 0.90 10.12
C TRP A 102 -4.75 -0.57 9.78
N MET A 103 -5.27 -1.41 10.68
CA MET A 103 -5.26 -2.85 10.53
C MET A 103 -6.70 -3.37 10.43
N TYR A 104 -7.01 -3.97 9.29
CA TYR A 104 -8.29 -4.58 9.01
C TYR A 104 -8.20 -6.09 8.99
N GLU A 105 -9.04 -6.74 9.77
CA GLU A 105 -9.20 -8.20 9.78
C GLU A 105 -10.26 -8.63 8.77
N SER A 106 -10.04 -9.75 8.08
CA SER A 106 -11.01 -10.44 7.23
C SER A 106 -10.85 -11.95 7.29
N THR A 107 -11.93 -12.70 7.10
CA THR A 107 -11.93 -14.18 7.21
C THR A 107 -12.12 -14.91 5.88
N GLU A 108 -12.70 -14.25 4.87
CA GLU A 108 -12.86 -14.85 3.53
C GLU A 108 -11.88 -14.25 2.52
N SER A 109 -11.83 -12.92 2.47
CA SER A 109 -10.87 -12.19 1.66
C SER A 109 -10.67 -10.78 2.18
N ILE A 110 -9.52 -10.16 1.89
CA ILE A 110 -9.16 -8.82 2.38
C ILE A 110 -10.17 -7.70 2.02
N GLU A 111 -11.03 -7.91 1.02
CA GLU A 111 -12.09 -6.97 0.64
C GLU A 111 -13.47 -7.28 1.25
N LYS A 112 -13.66 -8.48 1.79
CA LYS A 112 -15.00 -8.95 2.18
C LYS A 112 -15.25 -8.70 3.64
N GLN A 113 -16.11 -7.72 3.90
CA GLN A 113 -16.52 -7.29 5.25
C GLN A 113 -15.31 -7.06 6.17
N PRO A 114 -14.31 -6.27 5.73
CA PRO A 114 -13.15 -6.00 6.55
C PRO A 114 -13.57 -5.24 7.81
N LYS A 115 -12.97 -5.57 8.94
CA LYS A 115 -13.23 -4.92 10.23
C LYS A 115 -11.96 -4.25 10.72
N LEU A 116 -12.03 -2.95 11.00
CA LEU A 116 -10.93 -2.26 11.65
C LEU A 116 -10.75 -2.84 13.06
N VAL A 117 -9.62 -3.47 13.32
CA VAL A 117 -9.30 -4.12 14.60
C VAL A 117 -8.24 -3.36 15.40
N SER A 118 -7.42 -2.54 14.73
CA SER A 118 -6.39 -1.74 15.39
C SER A 118 -5.99 -0.54 14.54
N THR A 119 -5.69 0.57 15.21
CA THR A 119 -5.09 1.76 14.62
C THR A 119 -4.29 2.51 15.68
N GLY A 120 -3.29 3.26 15.26
CA GLY A 120 -2.44 4.04 16.14
C GLY A 120 -1.18 4.49 15.42
N ASP A 121 -0.21 4.95 16.19
CA ASP A 121 1.10 5.32 15.66
C ASP A 121 2.01 4.09 15.54
N VAL A 122 2.80 4.06 14.49
CA VAL A 122 3.86 3.08 14.29
C VAL A 122 4.98 3.42 15.27
N GLY A 123 5.20 2.55 16.24
CA GLY A 123 6.32 2.70 17.17
C GLY A 123 7.60 2.16 16.53
N THR A 124 8.69 2.90 16.62
CA THR A 124 9.99 2.53 16.05
C THR A 124 11.09 2.74 17.07
N GLN A 125 12.19 1.99 16.97
CA GLN A 125 13.38 2.23 17.79
C GLN A 125 14.10 3.55 17.45
N PHE A 126 13.74 4.17 16.34
CA PHE A 126 14.31 5.41 15.80
C PHE A 126 13.19 6.40 15.48
N ASP A 127 13.40 7.68 15.73
CA ASP A 127 12.41 8.73 15.40
C ASP A 127 12.57 9.16 13.93
N ARG A 128 12.04 8.34 13.01
CA ARG A 128 12.13 8.54 11.55
C ARG A 128 10.78 8.33 10.88
N ARG A 129 10.59 8.90 9.70
CA ARG A 129 9.38 8.72 8.91
C ARG A 129 9.53 7.48 8.04
N ILE A 130 8.50 6.65 7.99
CA ILE A 130 8.48 5.47 7.13
C ILE A 130 7.90 5.87 5.76
N GLU A 131 8.64 5.61 4.69
CA GLU A 131 8.20 5.84 3.30
C GLU A 131 7.74 4.57 2.58
N ALA A 132 8.17 3.40 3.07
CA ALA A 132 7.73 2.13 2.54
C ALA A 132 7.83 1.04 3.61
N LEU A 133 6.97 0.04 3.51
CA LEU A 133 6.92 -1.12 4.38
C LEU A 133 6.64 -2.36 3.54
N GLN A 134 7.38 -3.42 3.82
CA GLN A 134 7.16 -4.77 3.33
C GLN A 134 7.27 -5.72 4.52
N ILE A 135 6.23 -6.50 4.76
CA ILE A 135 6.17 -7.51 5.81
C ILE A 135 6.54 -8.85 5.18
N SER A 136 7.67 -9.39 5.59
CA SER A 136 8.10 -10.71 5.15
C SER A 136 7.30 -11.78 5.90
N PRO A 137 6.56 -12.66 5.20
CA PRO A 137 5.87 -13.79 5.78
C PRO A 137 6.83 -14.90 6.23
N LYS A 138 8.16 -14.67 6.21
CA LYS A 138 9.14 -15.59 6.78
C LYS A 138 8.89 -15.70 8.29
N ILE A 139 8.07 -16.67 8.64
CA ILE A 139 7.97 -17.24 9.96
C ILE A 139 9.31 -17.93 10.22
N GLU A 140 10.29 -17.17 10.67
CA GLU A 140 11.49 -17.77 11.24
C GLU A 140 11.06 -18.44 12.54
N THR A 141 10.95 -19.76 12.51
CA THR A 141 10.82 -20.57 13.72
C THR A 141 12.14 -20.48 14.46
N HIS A 142 12.29 -19.42 15.25
CA HIS A 142 13.34 -19.34 16.25
C HIS A 142 12.92 -20.17 17.47
N GLU A 143 13.87 -20.61 18.29
CA GLU A 143 13.59 -21.37 19.53
C GLU A 143 12.62 -20.65 20.49
N GLU A 144 12.40 -19.35 20.29
CA GLU A 144 11.52 -18.47 21.07
C GLU A 144 10.14 -18.18 20.43
N GLY A 145 9.84 -18.75 19.26
CA GLY A 145 8.54 -18.58 18.57
C GLY A 145 8.61 -17.93 17.18
N ILE A 146 7.46 -17.48 16.69
CA ILE A 146 7.29 -16.86 15.37
C ILE A 146 7.70 -15.38 15.46
N ARG A 147 8.73 -14.98 14.71
CA ARG A 147 9.10 -13.57 14.52
C ARG A 147 8.62 -13.11 13.15
N ILE A 148 7.89 -12.00 13.10
CA ILE A 148 7.51 -11.36 11.84
C ILE A 148 8.56 -10.32 11.52
N ILE A 149 9.21 -10.44 10.36
CA ILE A 149 10.20 -9.49 9.91
C ILE A 149 9.54 -8.49 8.98
N ALA A 150 9.80 -7.21 9.22
CA ALA A 150 9.36 -6.13 8.37
C ALA A 150 10.57 -5.39 7.82
N SER A 151 10.67 -5.29 6.50
CA SER A 151 11.62 -4.43 5.81
C SER A 151 10.94 -3.07 5.60
N MET A 152 11.56 -2.00 6.07
CA MET A 152 11.03 -0.64 5.90
C MET A 152 12.07 0.28 5.31
N CYS A 153 11.60 1.36 4.70
CA CYS A 153 12.47 2.42 4.24
C CYS A 153 12.10 3.75 4.87
N ASP A 154 13.12 4.56 5.19
CA ASP A 154 12.94 5.89 5.77
C ASP A 154 13.08 7.04 4.76
N GLU A 155 12.89 8.28 5.23
CA GLU A 155 13.00 9.48 4.41
C GLU A 155 14.38 9.75 3.81
N ASP A 156 15.42 9.09 4.33
CA ASP A 156 16.80 9.18 3.85
C ASP A 156 17.15 8.01 2.89
N ASN A 157 16.15 7.23 2.46
CA ASN A 157 16.28 6.02 1.63
C ASN A 157 17.09 4.89 2.28
N ARG A 158 17.11 4.80 3.62
CA ARG A 158 17.75 3.71 4.33
C ARG A 158 16.76 2.59 4.58
N ILE A 159 17.18 1.36 4.26
CA ILE A 159 16.38 0.16 4.50
C ILE A 159 16.75 -0.44 5.86
N TYR A 160 15.72 -0.82 6.60
CA TYR A 160 15.84 -1.50 7.88
C TYR A 160 15.07 -2.81 7.85
N ASP A 161 15.70 -3.90 8.28
CA ASP A 161 15.00 -5.13 8.62
C ASP A 161 14.73 -5.12 10.12
N CYS A 162 13.45 -5.06 10.49
CA CYS A 162 12.98 -4.96 11.86
C CYS A 162 12.19 -6.20 12.27
N VAL A 163 12.26 -6.55 13.56
CA VAL A 163 11.31 -7.49 14.16
C VAL A 163 10.07 -6.71 14.55
N MET A 164 8.94 -7.10 13.99
CA MET A 164 7.65 -6.53 14.32
C MET A 164 7.07 -7.23 15.55
N ASN A 165 6.71 -6.44 16.56
CA ASN A 165 5.97 -6.88 17.72
C ASN A 165 4.54 -6.35 17.61
N THR A 166 3.55 -7.25 17.57
CA THR A 166 2.12 -6.92 17.50
C THR A 166 1.41 -7.00 18.86
N THR A 167 2.07 -7.51 19.90
CA THR A 167 1.47 -7.69 21.24
C THR A 167 1.30 -6.36 21.98
N THR A 168 2.21 -5.41 21.76
CA THR A 168 2.20 -4.08 22.40
C THR A 168 1.73 -2.96 21.47
N GLY A 169 1.08 -3.28 20.36
CA GLY A 169 0.78 -2.35 19.27
C GLY A 169 1.59 -2.69 18.02
N PHE A 170 1.64 -1.80 17.02
CA PHE A 170 2.45 -1.99 15.82
C PHE A 170 3.85 -1.39 16.05
N PHE A 171 4.71 -2.13 16.76
CA PHE A 171 6.06 -1.68 17.13
C PHE A 171 7.15 -2.41 16.34
N MET A 172 8.12 -1.65 15.85
CA MET A 172 9.26 -2.09 15.07
C MET A 172 10.54 -1.99 15.89
N GLY A 173 11.05 -3.13 16.33
CA GLY A 173 12.24 -3.22 17.18
C GLY A 173 13.32 -4.11 16.59
N ASN A 174 14.49 -4.11 17.23
CA ASN A 174 15.67 -4.88 16.80
C ASN A 174 16.01 -4.68 15.32
N CYS A 175 15.85 -3.44 14.83
CA CYS A 175 16.09 -3.09 13.45
C CYS A 175 17.58 -3.07 13.13
N LEU A 176 17.94 -3.80 12.08
CA LEU A 176 19.27 -3.79 11.49
C LEU A 176 19.22 -2.99 10.20
N VAL A 177 20.17 -2.08 10.02
CA VAL A 177 20.33 -1.38 8.74
C VAL A 177 20.79 -2.42 7.73
N TYR A 178 20.00 -2.62 6.67
CA TYR A 178 20.45 -3.43 5.56
C TYR A 178 21.62 -2.69 4.89
N PRO A 179 22.83 -3.28 4.82
CA PRO A 179 23.95 -2.61 4.18
C PRO A 179 23.52 -2.32 2.74
N MET A 180 23.45 -1.02 2.39
CA MET A 180 23.08 -0.60 1.05
C MET A 180 24.06 -1.28 0.08
N ALA A 181 23.63 -2.35 -0.58
CA ALA A 181 24.26 -2.71 -1.82
C ALA A 181 23.99 -1.53 -2.74
N GLU A 182 25.06 -0.84 -3.15
CA GLU A 182 24.94 0.20 -4.16
C GLU A 182 24.13 -0.38 -5.33
N ASN A 183 23.03 0.29 -5.70
CA ASN A 183 22.11 -0.08 -6.80
C ASN A 183 21.01 -1.12 -6.52
N ILE A 184 20.49 -1.27 -5.29
CA ILE A 184 19.26 -2.07 -5.06
C ILE A 184 18.05 -1.47 -5.80
N PHE A 185 17.92 -0.13 -5.80
CA PHE A 185 16.84 0.57 -6.50
C PHE A 185 17.39 1.33 -7.71
N PRO A 186 16.92 1.05 -8.94
CA PRO A 186 17.33 1.76 -10.14
C PRO A 186 17.09 3.27 -10.06
N GLU A 187 16.08 3.68 -9.31
CA GLU A 187 15.67 5.08 -9.16
C GLU A 187 16.33 5.78 -7.96
N GLY A 188 17.13 5.07 -7.17
CA GLY A 188 17.74 5.59 -5.94
C GLY A 188 16.75 5.90 -4.82
N GLN A 189 15.46 5.58 -5.01
CA GLN A 189 14.41 5.70 -4.00
C GLN A 189 13.78 4.33 -3.71
N CYS A 190 13.49 4.09 -2.45
CA CYS A 190 12.94 2.85 -1.92
C CYS A 190 11.42 2.94 -1.69
N LYS A 191 10.70 3.57 -2.62
CA LYS A 191 9.24 3.76 -2.54
C LYS A 191 8.49 2.55 -3.07
N GLY A 192 7.33 2.25 -2.47
CA GLY A 192 6.45 1.19 -2.96
C GLY A 192 7.06 -0.21 -2.88
N LEU A 193 7.73 -0.54 -1.77
CA LEU A 193 8.23 -1.90 -1.54
C LEU A 193 7.08 -2.90 -1.63
N ALA A 194 7.34 -4.00 -2.34
CA ALA A 194 6.40 -5.10 -2.55
C ALA A 194 7.11 -6.42 -2.23
N HIS A 195 6.33 -7.42 -1.83
CA HIS A 195 6.82 -8.79 -1.59
C HIS A 195 7.17 -9.54 -2.87
#